data_AF-A0A961W3U6-F1
#
_entry.id   AF-A0A961W3U6-F1
#
_cell.length_a   1.000
_cell.length_b   1.000
_cell.length_c   1.000
_cell.angle_alpha   90.00
_cell.angle_beta   90.00
_cell.angle_gamma   90.00
#
_symmetry.space_group_name_H-M   'P 1'
#
loop_
_entity.id
_entity.type
_entity.pdbx_description
1 polymer ?
#
loop_
_entity_poly.entity_id
_entity_poly.type
_entity_poly.pdbx_seq_one_letter_code
_entity_poly.pdbx_strand_id
1 'polypeptide(L)'
;MCPARPSACRLRGLRRRGPRWQPGPAEAVSEAAAELERIRSGGKRAVSLALSALDISPRLPATSALLDAALADPHGKVIGLTGPPGVGKSTLTNALIATLRTQGRTVGVIAVDPSSKRSGGALLGDRTRLKTDPGDRGLFMRSLAARDRLGGLSETALASIVLMRALFDVVLVETVGIGQSEGDVEMIADTIVLCLQPASGDSLQFMKAGIMEVPDIVVVTKADLGAPARRAAADAEGALGLSSTGNAPPVHLVSSVTGQGIDALSEAVLQHEAGDDRRSGLARRLLEDALRTRFGREGFAALSAAISGPVESPFGLMEDFSRRIIAAFPR
;
A
#
# COMPACT_ATOMS: atom_id res chain seq x y z
N MET A 1 -11.60 -66.44 8.06
CA MET A 1 -10.69 -65.28 8.07
C MET A 1 -10.82 -64.53 6.74
N CYS A 2 -10.99 -63.20 6.79
CA CYS A 2 -11.01 -62.26 5.65
C CYS A 2 -9.90 -62.47 4.59
N PRO A 3 -9.97 -61.86 3.39
CA PRO A 3 -11.12 -61.64 2.50
C PRO A 3 -10.79 -61.95 1.01
N ALA A 4 -11.82 -62.06 0.16
CA ALA A 4 -11.67 -62.03 -1.30
C ALA A 4 -11.37 -60.61 -1.79
N ARG A 5 -10.37 -60.46 -2.66
CA ARG A 5 -9.98 -59.20 -3.33
C ARG A 5 -11.08 -58.73 -4.28
N PRO A 6 -11.51 -57.46 -4.26
CA PRO A 6 -12.24 -56.89 -5.38
C PRO A 6 -11.25 -56.36 -6.43
N SER A 7 -11.44 -56.89 -7.62
CA SER A 7 -11.17 -56.33 -8.95
C SER A 7 -10.84 -54.84 -9.01
N ALA A 8 -9.73 -54.55 -9.71
CA ALA A 8 -9.33 -53.25 -10.21
C ALA A 8 -10.47 -52.52 -10.94
N CYS A 9 -11.11 -51.57 -10.26
CA CYS A 9 -11.93 -50.56 -10.92
C CYS A 9 -10.99 -49.48 -11.46
N ARG A 10 -10.92 -49.41 -12.79
CA ARG A 10 -10.09 -48.47 -13.55
C ARG A 10 -10.49 -47.04 -13.20
N LEU A 11 -9.66 -46.34 -12.43
CA LEU A 11 -9.67 -44.88 -12.38
C LEU A 11 -9.11 -44.33 -13.69
N ARG A 12 -9.89 -44.46 -14.77
CA ARG A 12 -9.70 -43.69 -16.00
C ARG A 12 -10.57 -42.45 -15.93
N GLY A 13 -9.89 -41.32 -15.94
CA GLY A 13 -10.43 -40.06 -16.41
C GLY A 13 -11.23 -39.31 -15.36
N LEU A 14 -10.54 -38.51 -14.55
CA LEU A 14 -11.04 -37.24 -14.02
C LEU A 14 -9.84 -36.41 -13.55
N ARG A 15 -9.03 -35.94 -14.50
CA ARG A 15 -8.27 -34.71 -14.28
C ARG A 15 -9.30 -33.56 -14.30
N ARG A 16 -10.03 -33.35 -13.20
CA ARG A 16 -10.89 -32.18 -13.04
C ARG A 16 -9.97 -30.98 -12.83
N ARG A 17 -9.69 -30.24 -13.90
CA ARG A 17 -9.20 -28.88 -13.80
C ARG A 17 -10.35 -28.07 -13.18
N GLY A 18 -10.12 -27.43 -12.04
CA GLY A 18 -11.04 -26.41 -11.51
C GLY A 18 -11.32 -25.33 -12.55
N PRO A 19 -12.30 -24.43 -12.32
CA PRO A 19 -12.62 -23.37 -13.26
C PRO A 19 -11.34 -22.63 -13.64
N ARG A 20 -10.99 -22.70 -14.92
CA ARG A 20 -9.81 -22.00 -15.46
C ARG A 20 -10.22 -20.54 -15.56
N TRP A 21 -9.90 -19.76 -14.54
CA TRP A 21 -10.07 -18.31 -14.55
C TRP A 21 -9.30 -17.77 -15.75
N GLN A 22 -10.03 -17.27 -16.76
CA GLN A 22 -9.43 -16.66 -17.94
C GLN A 22 -9.31 -15.15 -17.68
N PRO A 23 -8.20 -14.52 -18.09
CA PRO A 23 -8.14 -13.07 -18.14
C PRO A 23 -9.29 -12.54 -19.04
N GLY A 24 -9.68 -11.29 -18.82
CA GLY A 24 -10.73 -10.64 -19.61
C GLY A 24 -10.45 -10.69 -21.12
N PRO A 25 -11.46 -10.43 -21.97
CA PRO A 25 -11.30 -10.48 -23.42
C PRO A 25 -10.21 -9.52 -23.90
N ALA A 26 -9.45 -9.92 -24.94
CA ALA A 26 -8.29 -9.17 -25.44
C ALA A 26 -8.62 -7.72 -25.87
N GLU A 27 -9.84 -7.48 -26.37
CA GLU A 27 -10.32 -6.14 -26.73
C GLU A 27 -10.38 -5.20 -25.51
N ALA A 28 -10.84 -5.70 -24.36
CA ALA A 28 -10.90 -4.91 -23.12
C ALA A 28 -9.50 -4.55 -22.59
N VAL A 29 -8.51 -5.43 -22.82
CA VAL A 29 -7.10 -5.15 -22.47
C VAL A 29 -6.54 -4.04 -23.36
N SER A 30 -6.82 -4.08 -24.67
CA SER A 30 -6.37 -3.05 -25.60
C SER A 30 -7.02 -1.69 -25.33
N GLU A 31 -8.31 -1.66 -24.99
CA GLU A 31 -9.03 -0.43 -24.67
C GLU A 31 -8.52 0.20 -23.35
N ALA A 32 -8.25 -0.64 -22.34
CA ALA A 32 -7.67 -0.18 -21.08
C ALA A 32 -6.27 0.40 -21.24
N ALA A 33 -5.42 -0.20 -22.07
CA ALA A 33 -4.10 0.34 -22.38
C ALA A 33 -4.21 1.72 -23.09
N ALA A 34 -5.15 1.86 -24.02
CA ALA A 34 -5.41 3.14 -24.69
C ALA A 34 -5.96 4.21 -23.73
N GLU A 35 -6.81 3.84 -22.77
CA GLU A 35 -7.27 4.74 -21.70
C GLU A 35 -6.11 5.18 -20.81
N LEU A 36 -5.25 4.24 -20.38
CA LEU A 36 -4.08 4.56 -19.57
C LEU A 36 -3.18 5.60 -20.26
N GLU A 37 -2.93 5.43 -21.56
CA GLU A 37 -2.14 6.38 -22.33
C GLU A 37 -2.83 7.75 -22.46
N ARG A 38 -4.16 7.77 -22.66
CA ARG A 38 -4.94 9.02 -22.63
C ARG A 38 -4.85 9.74 -21.29
N ILE A 39 -4.83 9.01 -20.18
CA ILE A 39 -4.65 9.60 -18.84
C ILE A 39 -3.24 10.16 -18.70
N ARG A 40 -2.21 9.41 -19.14
CA ARG A 40 -0.80 9.81 -19.13
C ARG A 40 -0.58 11.12 -19.90
N SER A 41 -1.13 11.23 -21.11
CA SER A 41 -1.02 12.43 -21.95
C SER A 41 -1.96 13.57 -21.56
N GLY A 42 -3.03 13.27 -20.82
CA GLY A 42 -4.12 14.21 -20.49
C GLY A 42 -3.84 15.18 -19.33
N GLY A 43 -2.69 15.03 -18.67
CA GLY A 43 -2.24 15.91 -17.58
C GLY A 43 -3.12 15.84 -16.32
N LYS A 44 -2.95 16.81 -15.40
CA LYS A 44 -3.57 16.79 -14.05
C LYS A 44 -5.08 16.57 -14.06
N ARG A 45 -5.80 17.13 -15.05
CA ARG A 45 -7.25 16.99 -15.15
C ARG A 45 -7.66 15.56 -15.45
N ALA A 46 -7.00 14.90 -16.40
CA ALA A 46 -7.27 13.51 -16.72
C ALA A 46 -6.97 12.59 -15.53
N VAL A 47 -5.82 12.81 -14.87
CA VAL A 47 -5.45 12.09 -13.63
C VAL A 47 -6.53 12.27 -12.56
N SER A 48 -6.97 13.50 -12.30
CA SER A 48 -8.00 13.78 -11.29
C SER A 48 -9.34 13.11 -11.60
N LEU A 49 -9.75 13.07 -12.87
CA LEU A 49 -11.00 12.45 -13.31
C LEU A 49 -10.92 10.93 -13.19
N ALA A 50 -9.83 10.32 -13.64
CA ALA A 50 -9.61 8.87 -13.50
C ALA A 50 -9.62 8.45 -12.03
N LEU A 51 -8.90 9.19 -11.20
CA LEU A 51 -8.87 9.00 -9.75
C LEU A 51 -10.26 9.14 -9.11
N SER A 52 -11.06 10.12 -9.55
CA SER A 52 -12.45 10.27 -9.07
C SER A 52 -13.35 9.13 -9.54
N ALA A 53 -13.15 8.61 -10.75
CA ALA A 53 -13.88 7.45 -11.26
C ALA A 53 -13.62 6.18 -10.41
N LEU A 54 -12.40 6.01 -9.89
CA LEU A 54 -12.09 4.93 -8.93
C LEU A 54 -12.92 5.02 -7.64
N ASP A 55 -13.30 6.22 -7.20
CA ASP A 55 -14.12 6.40 -5.99
C ASP A 55 -15.60 6.09 -6.26
N ILE A 56 -16.10 6.49 -7.44
CA ILE A 56 -17.52 6.40 -7.79
C ILE A 56 -17.89 4.99 -8.25
N SER A 57 -16.99 4.33 -8.99
CA SER A 57 -17.29 3.08 -9.68
C SER A 57 -16.13 2.07 -9.60
N PRO A 58 -15.63 1.72 -8.40
CA PRO A 58 -14.46 0.86 -8.23
C PRO A 58 -14.61 -0.57 -8.81
N ARG A 59 -15.85 -1.00 -9.09
CA ARG A 59 -16.20 -2.38 -9.44
C ARG A 59 -16.59 -2.57 -10.91
N LEU A 60 -16.51 -1.53 -11.73
CA LEU A 60 -16.81 -1.68 -13.16
C LEU A 60 -15.71 -2.50 -13.85
N PRO A 61 -16.05 -3.36 -14.82
CA PRO A 61 -15.05 -4.11 -15.60
C PRO A 61 -14.00 -3.20 -16.23
N ALA A 62 -14.38 -2.02 -16.73
CA ALA A 62 -13.46 -1.03 -17.28
C ALA A 62 -12.46 -0.51 -16.24
N THR A 63 -12.90 -0.31 -14.99
CA THR A 63 -12.01 0.11 -13.89
C THR A 63 -11.01 -0.98 -13.53
N SER A 64 -11.45 -2.25 -13.45
CA SER A 64 -10.54 -3.37 -13.21
C SER A 64 -9.53 -3.53 -14.35
N ALA A 65 -9.99 -3.44 -15.61
CA ALA A 65 -9.11 -3.53 -16.78
C ALA A 65 -8.07 -2.40 -16.81
N LEU A 66 -8.45 -1.16 -16.47
CA LEU A 66 -7.51 -0.04 -16.34
C LEU A 66 -6.45 -0.29 -15.27
N LEU A 67 -6.83 -0.84 -14.12
CA LEU A 67 -5.88 -1.15 -13.04
C LEU A 67 -4.96 -2.31 -13.40
N ASP A 68 -5.46 -3.33 -14.11
CA ASP A 68 -4.64 -4.42 -14.63
C ASP A 68 -3.64 -3.91 -15.67
N ALA A 69 -4.06 -3.00 -16.57
CA ALA A 69 -3.17 -2.33 -17.51
C ALA A 69 -2.09 -1.50 -16.79
N ALA A 70 -2.47 -0.73 -15.77
CA ALA A 70 -1.53 0.04 -14.95
C ALA A 70 -0.54 -0.84 -14.17
N LEU A 71 -0.97 -2.02 -13.73
CA LEU A 71 -0.11 -2.98 -13.03
C LEU A 71 0.86 -3.69 -14.00
N ALA A 72 0.44 -3.92 -15.24
CA ALA A 72 1.25 -4.53 -16.29
C ALA A 72 2.29 -3.55 -16.89
N ASP A 73 2.01 -2.25 -16.86
CA ASP A 73 2.89 -1.17 -17.35
C ASP A 73 3.25 -0.17 -16.24
N PRO A 74 4.01 -0.59 -15.20
CA PRO A 74 4.46 0.32 -14.16
C PRO A 74 5.49 1.31 -14.74
N HIS A 75 5.32 2.59 -14.45
CA HIS A 75 6.22 3.64 -14.92
C HIS A 75 7.26 4.04 -13.86
N GLY A 76 6.80 4.28 -12.63
CA GLY A 76 7.63 4.78 -11.54
C GLY A 76 7.76 3.84 -10.35
N LYS A 77 8.37 4.40 -9.29
CA LYS A 77 8.53 3.76 -7.98
C LYS A 77 7.56 4.31 -6.95
N VAL A 78 7.06 3.44 -6.09
CA VAL A 78 6.24 3.82 -4.93
C VAL A 78 7.14 3.86 -3.69
N ILE A 79 7.19 5.02 -3.02
CA ILE A 79 7.96 5.23 -1.79
C ILE A 79 6.99 5.48 -0.66
N GLY A 80 6.94 4.58 0.32
CA GLY A 80 6.13 4.72 1.52
C GLY A 80 6.89 5.43 2.64
N LEU A 81 6.33 6.51 3.18
CA LEU A 81 6.85 7.20 4.36
C LEU A 81 5.95 6.89 5.56
N THR A 82 6.57 6.35 6.60
CA THR A 82 5.90 5.96 7.84
C THR A 82 6.71 6.35 9.07
N GLY A 83 6.12 6.24 10.25
CA GLY A 83 6.72 6.64 11.52
C GLY A 83 5.74 7.44 12.39
N PRO A 84 6.09 7.67 13.66
CA PRO A 84 5.18 8.25 14.65
C PRO A 84 4.59 9.61 14.24
N PRO A 85 3.42 9.99 14.79
CA PRO A 85 2.89 11.34 14.62
C PRO A 85 3.90 12.38 15.10
N GLY A 86 4.04 13.50 14.39
CA GLY A 86 4.95 14.59 14.77
C GLY A 86 6.44 14.37 14.44
N VAL A 87 6.82 13.22 13.86
CA VAL A 87 8.19 12.95 13.40
C VAL A 87 8.64 13.88 12.26
N GLY A 88 7.70 14.50 11.55
CA GLY A 88 7.97 15.44 10.47
C GLY A 88 7.84 14.86 9.05
N LYS A 89 7.05 13.77 8.88
CA LYS A 89 6.81 13.13 7.58
C LYS A 89 6.36 14.12 6.50
N SER A 90 5.32 14.90 6.73
CA SER A 90 4.81 15.84 5.72
C SER A 90 5.82 16.95 5.36
N THR A 91 6.65 17.38 6.32
CA THR A 91 7.74 18.33 6.05
C THR A 91 8.85 17.68 5.23
N LEU A 92 9.15 16.40 5.50
CA LEU A 92 10.09 15.61 4.71
C LEU A 92 9.57 15.34 3.30
N THR A 93 8.29 14.99 3.16
CA THR A 93 7.60 14.82 1.88
C THR A 93 7.72 16.09 1.03
N ASN A 94 7.49 17.28 1.60
CA ASN A 94 7.73 18.57 0.91
C ASN A 94 9.16 18.73 0.40
N ALA A 95 10.16 18.42 1.25
CA ALA A 95 11.57 18.55 0.89
C ALA A 95 11.99 17.57 -0.22
N LEU A 96 11.47 16.33 -0.17
CA LEU A 96 11.67 15.33 -1.22
C LEU A 96 10.99 15.74 -2.53
N ILE A 97 9.76 16.26 -2.48
CA ILE A 97 9.08 16.79 -3.68
C ILE A 97 9.96 17.85 -4.33
N ALA A 98 10.41 18.85 -3.58
CA ALA A 98 11.24 19.92 -4.12
C ALA A 98 12.49 19.37 -4.82
N THR A 99 13.17 18.43 -4.18
CA THR A 99 14.39 17.79 -4.71
C THR A 99 14.14 16.94 -5.94
N LEU A 100 13.08 16.14 -5.96
CA LEU A 100 12.71 15.31 -7.11
C LEU A 100 12.28 16.18 -8.31
N ARG A 101 11.58 17.29 -8.05
CA ARG A 101 11.17 18.24 -9.09
C ARG A 101 12.35 19.01 -9.68
N THR A 102 13.35 19.42 -8.88
CA THR A 102 14.59 20.04 -9.41
C THR A 102 15.39 19.06 -10.27
N GLN A 103 15.30 17.76 -9.99
CA GLN A 103 15.84 16.68 -10.83
C GLN A 103 15.00 16.36 -12.08
N GLY A 104 13.92 17.11 -12.32
CA GLY A 104 13.05 16.94 -13.50
C GLY A 104 12.04 15.80 -13.41
N ARG A 105 11.97 15.05 -12.30
CA ARG A 105 11.08 13.88 -12.15
C ARG A 105 9.65 14.27 -11.84
N THR A 106 8.68 13.64 -12.49
CA THR A 106 7.26 13.77 -12.14
C THR A 106 6.95 13.07 -10.83
N VAL A 107 6.18 13.72 -9.96
CA VAL A 107 5.89 13.28 -8.60
C VAL A 107 4.39 13.21 -8.36
N GLY A 108 3.92 12.02 -8.00
CA GLY A 108 2.61 11.79 -7.42
C GLY A 108 2.70 11.74 -5.90
N VAL A 109 1.72 12.30 -5.19
CA VAL A 109 1.65 12.24 -3.73
C VAL A 109 0.28 11.74 -3.29
N ILE A 110 0.28 10.69 -2.46
CA ILE A 110 -0.90 10.18 -1.79
C ILE A 110 -0.72 10.35 -0.29
N ALA A 111 -1.43 11.34 0.27
CA ALA A 111 -1.51 11.53 1.71
C ALA A 111 -2.68 10.72 2.26
N VAL A 112 -2.41 9.80 3.17
CA VAL A 112 -3.41 8.94 3.79
C VAL A 112 -3.73 9.49 5.17
N ASP A 113 -4.92 10.06 5.32
CA ASP A 113 -5.42 10.66 6.55
C ASP A 113 -6.37 9.69 7.29
N PRO A 114 -6.47 9.75 8.64
CA PRO A 114 -7.48 8.98 9.33
C PRO A 114 -8.87 9.54 8.97
N SER A 115 -9.85 8.65 8.82
CA SER A 115 -11.22 9.09 8.51
C SER A 115 -11.82 9.90 9.66
N SER A 116 -12.48 11.01 9.31
CA SER A 116 -13.34 11.74 10.24
C SER A 116 -14.49 10.85 10.71
N LYS A 117 -14.58 10.58 12.02
CA LYS A 117 -15.69 9.83 12.65
C LYS A 117 -17.07 10.48 12.42
N ARG A 118 -17.11 11.78 12.07
CA ARG A 118 -18.34 12.57 11.93
C ARG A 118 -18.83 12.72 10.49
N SER A 119 -17.92 12.70 9.51
CA SER A 119 -18.25 12.97 8.10
C SER A 119 -17.81 11.86 7.13
N GLY A 120 -17.07 10.85 7.59
CA GLY A 120 -16.54 9.76 6.75
C GLY A 120 -15.49 10.20 5.72
N GLY A 121 -15.13 11.49 5.67
CA GLY A 121 -14.13 12.06 4.78
C GLY A 121 -12.74 12.16 5.41
N ALA A 122 -11.72 12.43 4.58
CA ALA A 122 -10.37 12.72 5.05
C ALA A 122 -10.35 14.05 5.79
N LEU A 123 -9.63 14.12 6.92
CA LEU A 123 -9.23 15.40 7.49
C LEU A 123 -8.24 16.04 6.52
N LEU A 124 -8.72 16.89 5.60
CA LEU A 124 -7.97 17.60 4.53
C LEU A 124 -6.78 18.47 5.02
N GLY A 125 -6.36 18.34 6.29
CA GLY A 125 -5.35 19.15 6.95
C GLY A 125 -3.93 18.99 6.39
N ASP A 126 -3.65 17.93 5.64
CA ASP A 126 -2.31 17.72 5.06
C ASP A 126 -2.11 18.53 3.77
N ARG A 127 -3.17 18.82 3.01
CA ARG A 127 -3.11 19.71 1.83
C ARG A 127 -2.75 21.15 2.17
N THR A 128 -3.07 21.62 3.38
CA THR A 128 -2.71 22.99 3.80
C THR A 128 -1.27 23.10 4.27
N ARG A 129 -0.59 21.98 4.53
CA ARG A 129 0.81 21.91 4.97
C ARG A 129 1.80 21.76 3.82
N LEU A 130 1.35 21.29 2.65
CA LEU A 130 2.20 21.14 1.46
C LEU A 130 2.09 22.38 0.57
N LYS A 131 3.22 23.08 0.36
CA LYS A 131 3.29 24.23 -0.54
C LYS A 131 3.41 23.72 -1.98
N THR A 132 2.29 23.64 -2.68
CA THR A 132 2.28 23.21 -4.09
C THR A 132 2.09 24.42 -5.00
N ASP A 133 2.87 24.48 -6.07
CA ASP A 133 2.61 25.40 -7.19
C ASP A 133 1.50 24.77 -8.07
N PRO A 134 0.31 25.39 -8.19
CA PRO A 134 -0.74 24.90 -9.07
C PRO A 134 -0.27 24.71 -10.53
N GLY A 135 0.68 25.54 -10.97
CA GLY A 135 1.28 25.53 -12.30
C GLY A 135 2.27 24.39 -12.55
N ASP A 136 2.79 23.73 -11.52
CA ASP A 136 3.75 22.64 -11.67
C ASP A 136 3.08 21.41 -12.28
N ARG A 137 3.18 21.24 -13.60
CA ARG A 137 2.56 20.13 -14.34
C ARG A 137 3.11 18.75 -13.96
N GLY A 138 4.29 18.68 -13.35
CA GLY A 138 4.90 17.42 -12.93
C GLY A 138 4.59 17.02 -11.50
N LEU A 139 3.78 17.78 -10.75
CA LEU A 139 3.35 17.44 -9.39
C LEU A 139 1.84 17.24 -9.31
N PHE A 140 1.41 16.09 -8.79
CA PHE A 140 -0.01 15.83 -8.50
C PHE A 140 -0.18 15.28 -7.08
N MET A 141 -1.16 15.79 -6.34
CA MET A 141 -1.43 15.37 -4.96
C MET A 141 -2.89 15.00 -4.74
N ARG A 142 -3.11 13.83 -4.12
CA ARG A 142 -4.40 13.38 -3.63
C ARG A 142 -4.34 13.06 -2.13
N SER A 143 -5.28 13.62 -1.37
CA SER A 143 -5.54 13.16 0.00
C SER A 143 -6.62 12.09 -0.05
N LEU A 144 -6.40 10.99 0.65
CA LEU A 144 -7.32 9.87 0.76
C LEU A 144 -7.60 9.62 2.24
N ALA A 145 -8.84 9.25 2.54
CA ALA A 145 -9.20 8.82 3.88
C ALA A 145 -8.91 7.32 4.03
N ALA A 146 -8.36 6.91 5.17
CA ALA A 146 -8.38 5.54 5.63
C ALA A 146 -9.83 5.16 6.00
N ARG A 147 -10.72 4.96 5.01
CA ARG A 147 -12.16 4.66 5.20
C ARG A 147 -12.38 3.25 5.73
N ASP A 148 -13.22 3.10 6.76
CA ASP A 148 -13.94 1.91 7.27
C ASP A 148 -13.23 0.54 7.25
N ARG A 149 -11.92 0.47 7.00
CA ARG A 149 -11.09 -0.67 7.36
C ARG A 149 -10.81 -0.50 8.85
N LEU A 150 -10.84 -1.61 9.58
CA LEU A 150 -10.16 -1.71 10.87
C LEU A 150 -8.66 -1.49 10.60
N GLY A 151 -8.25 -0.24 10.42
CA GLY A 151 -6.88 0.24 10.40
C GLY A 151 -6.11 0.30 9.07
N GLY A 152 -6.62 -0.21 7.93
CA GLY A 152 -5.87 -0.29 6.65
C GLY A 152 -6.19 0.75 5.56
N LEU A 153 -5.41 0.79 4.47
CA LEU A 153 -5.67 1.58 3.25
C LEU A 153 -6.94 1.10 2.55
N SER A 154 -7.85 2.00 2.16
CA SER A 154 -9.04 1.59 1.39
C SER A 154 -8.67 0.92 0.05
N GLU A 155 -9.55 0.05 -0.46
CA GLU A 155 -9.40 -0.55 -1.81
C GLU A 155 -9.15 0.53 -2.88
N THR A 156 -9.85 1.66 -2.77
CA THR A 156 -9.69 2.83 -3.63
C THR A 156 -8.33 3.52 -3.45
N ALA A 157 -7.73 3.45 -2.26
CA ALA A 157 -6.37 3.97 -2.02
C ALA A 157 -5.31 3.10 -2.68
N LEU A 158 -5.40 1.77 -2.55
CA LEU A 158 -4.52 0.85 -3.28
C LEU A 158 -4.66 1.05 -4.79
N ALA A 159 -5.89 1.12 -5.31
CA ALA A 159 -6.16 1.39 -6.72
C ALA A 159 -5.57 2.74 -7.18
N SER A 160 -5.67 3.79 -6.35
CA SER A 160 -5.07 5.10 -6.65
C SER A 160 -3.55 5.02 -6.70
N ILE A 161 -2.91 4.29 -5.79
CA ILE A 161 -1.46 4.10 -5.79
C ILE A 161 -1.02 3.33 -7.05
N VAL A 162 -1.71 2.24 -7.42
CA VAL A 162 -1.43 1.48 -8.65
C VAL A 162 -1.53 2.37 -9.89
N LEU A 163 -2.62 3.12 -10.02
CA LEU A 163 -2.79 4.02 -11.16
C LEU A 163 -1.72 5.11 -11.18
N MET A 164 -1.42 5.75 -10.04
CA MET A 164 -0.39 6.79 -9.98
C MET A 164 1.01 6.24 -10.26
N ARG A 165 1.32 5.00 -9.87
CA ARG A 165 2.59 4.33 -10.21
C ARG A 165 2.78 4.21 -11.72
N ALA A 166 1.71 3.99 -12.47
CA ALA A 166 1.77 3.95 -13.93
C ALA A 166 1.92 5.34 -14.57
N LEU A 167 1.70 6.43 -13.85
CA LEU A 167 1.60 7.79 -14.41
C LEU A 167 2.74 8.74 -14.03
N PHE A 168 3.45 8.49 -12.93
CA PHE A 168 4.50 9.36 -12.39
C PHE A 168 5.82 8.60 -12.26
N ASP A 169 6.96 9.30 -12.27
CA ASP A 169 8.28 8.69 -12.03
C ASP A 169 8.42 8.23 -10.58
N VAL A 170 7.84 8.99 -9.64
CA VAL A 170 7.86 8.71 -8.21
C VAL A 170 6.48 8.96 -7.62
N VAL A 171 6.00 8.01 -6.82
CA VAL A 171 4.78 8.16 -6.02
C VAL A 171 5.15 8.11 -4.53
N LEU A 172 5.02 9.24 -3.85
CA LEU A 172 5.21 9.33 -2.41
C LEU A 172 3.88 9.01 -1.71
N VAL A 173 3.89 8.02 -0.81
CA VAL A 173 2.73 7.63 -0.02
C VAL A 173 3.04 7.89 1.45
N GLU A 174 2.31 8.81 2.07
CA GLU A 174 2.50 9.17 3.48
C GLU A 174 1.35 8.61 4.32
N THR A 175 1.68 7.89 5.41
CA THR A 175 0.69 7.41 6.38
C THR A 175 0.52 8.37 7.56
N VAL A 176 -0.56 8.20 8.32
CA VAL A 176 -0.81 8.96 9.56
C VAL A 176 0.22 8.63 10.64
N GLY A 177 0.78 7.42 10.64
CA GLY A 177 1.70 6.92 11.66
C GLY A 177 1.02 6.34 12.91
N ILE A 178 -0.19 5.79 12.75
CA ILE A 178 -0.95 5.14 13.83
C ILE A 178 -1.55 3.80 13.36
N GLY A 179 -0.72 2.77 13.22
CA GLY A 179 -1.17 1.37 13.32
C GLY A 179 -1.04 0.51 12.07
N GLN A 180 -2.18 0.11 11.48
CA GLN A 180 -2.27 -0.97 10.47
C GLN A 180 -2.15 -0.46 9.01
N SER A 181 -2.17 0.85 8.78
CA SER A 181 -2.01 1.43 7.44
C SER A 181 -0.61 1.22 6.89
N GLU A 182 0.32 0.98 7.80
CA GLU A 182 1.74 0.73 7.59
C GLU A 182 1.96 -0.59 6.83
N GLY A 183 1.27 -1.66 7.23
CA GLY A 183 1.34 -2.95 6.51
C GLY A 183 0.75 -2.91 5.10
N ASP A 184 -0.30 -2.10 4.88
CA ASP A 184 -0.86 -1.95 3.53
C ASP A 184 0.04 -1.09 2.62
N VAL A 185 0.76 -0.10 3.17
CA VAL A 185 1.78 0.64 2.42
C VAL A 185 2.99 -0.26 2.12
N GLU A 186 3.41 -1.09 3.07
CA GLU A 186 4.46 -2.10 2.89
C GLU A 186 4.15 -3.08 1.74
N MET A 187 2.89 -3.46 1.59
CA MET A 187 2.45 -4.37 0.52
C MET A 187 2.73 -3.81 -0.89
N ILE A 188 2.54 -2.50 -1.09
CA ILE A 188 2.49 -1.83 -2.40
C ILE A 188 3.72 -0.98 -2.71
N ALA A 189 4.47 -0.52 -1.69
CA ALA A 189 5.65 0.29 -1.89
C ALA A 189 6.82 -0.54 -2.45
N ASP A 190 7.61 0.07 -3.33
CA ASP A 190 8.91 -0.47 -3.72
C ASP A 190 9.94 -0.22 -2.60
N THR A 191 9.85 0.94 -1.94
CA THR A 191 10.76 1.35 -0.86
C THR A 191 9.96 1.85 0.35
N ILE A 192 10.21 1.29 1.53
CA ILE A 192 9.65 1.73 2.81
C ILE A 192 10.69 2.51 3.60
N VAL A 193 10.34 3.77 3.88
CA VAL A 193 11.13 4.73 4.66
C VAL A 193 10.51 4.89 6.04
N LEU A 194 11.20 4.37 7.07
CA LEU A 194 10.83 4.59 8.47
C LEU A 194 11.45 5.89 8.98
N CYS A 195 10.61 6.87 9.28
CA CYS A 195 11.00 8.12 9.90
C CYS A 195 11.05 7.96 11.43
N LEU A 196 12.17 8.36 12.03
CA LEU A 196 12.40 8.44 13.47
C LEU A 196 12.70 9.89 13.84
N GLN A 197 12.34 10.31 15.05
CA GLN A 197 12.71 11.63 15.55
C GLN A 197 13.73 11.52 16.69
N PRO A 198 14.64 12.49 16.81
CA PRO A 198 15.58 12.53 17.92
C PRO A 198 14.87 12.58 19.27
N ALA A 199 15.47 11.96 20.29
CA ALA A 199 15.04 12.02 21.69
C ALA A 199 13.59 11.55 21.98
N SER A 200 13.01 10.69 21.14
CA SER A 200 11.72 10.05 21.38
C SER A 200 11.91 8.59 21.78
N GLY A 201 11.48 8.23 23.00
CA GLY A 201 11.53 6.86 23.52
C GLY A 201 10.69 5.87 22.69
N ASP A 202 9.70 6.38 21.94
CA ASP A 202 8.80 5.57 21.11
C ASP A 202 9.45 5.11 19.80
N SER A 203 10.51 5.78 19.33
CA SER A 203 11.07 5.56 17.98
C SER A 203 11.67 4.16 17.78
N LEU A 204 12.35 3.61 18.80
CA LEU A 204 12.82 2.21 18.79
C LEU A 204 11.69 1.22 19.13
N GLN A 205 10.65 1.67 19.82
CA GLN A 205 9.51 0.83 20.18
C GLN A 205 8.64 0.50 18.97
N PHE A 206 8.59 1.37 17.95
CA PHE A 206 7.95 1.09 16.65
C PHE A 206 8.50 -0.17 15.98
N MET A 207 9.83 -0.38 16.01
CA MET A 207 10.45 -1.60 15.49
C MET A 207 10.17 -2.82 16.35
N LYS A 208 10.08 -2.64 17.68
CA LYS A 208 9.82 -3.74 18.63
C LYS A 208 8.36 -4.19 18.68
N ALA A 209 7.43 -3.35 18.23
CA ALA A 209 5.99 -3.63 18.26
C ALA A 209 5.50 -4.51 17.09
N GLY A 210 6.37 -4.91 16.16
CA GLY A 210 6.00 -5.73 15.00
C GLY A 210 5.03 -5.03 14.04
N ILE A 211 4.97 -3.70 14.09
CA ILE A 211 4.08 -2.88 13.24
C ILE A 211 4.57 -2.85 11.79
N MET A 212 5.86 -3.06 11.58
CA MET A 212 6.46 -3.32 10.26
C MET A 212 7.55 -4.39 10.38
N GLU A 213 7.71 -5.19 9.34
CA GLU A 213 8.98 -5.90 9.13
C GLU A 213 10.07 -4.90 8.74
N VAL A 214 11.33 -5.33 8.79
CA VAL A 214 12.52 -4.46 8.70
C VAL A 214 12.37 -3.43 7.55
N PRO A 215 12.40 -2.11 7.83
CA PRO A 215 12.23 -1.09 6.79
C PRO A 215 13.38 -1.16 5.79
N ASP A 216 13.15 -0.71 4.56
CA ASP A 216 14.22 -0.68 3.55
C ASP A 216 15.23 0.44 3.83
N ILE A 217 14.76 1.57 4.36
CA ILE A 217 15.58 2.74 4.72
C ILE A 217 15.05 3.32 6.04
N VAL A 218 15.96 3.73 6.93
CA VAL A 218 15.61 4.49 8.13
C VAL A 218 16.08 5.93 8.00
N VAL A 219 15.25 6.87 8.43
CA VAL A 219 15.53 8.30 8.38
C VAL A 219 15.34 8.89 9.76
N VAL A 220 16.40 9.44 10.33
CA VAL A 220 16.32 10.29 11.53
C VAL A 220 16.11 11.74 11.08
N THR A 221 14.92 12.25 11.34
CA THR A 221 14.54 13.62 10.99
C THR A 221 15.15 14.64 11.96
N LYS A 222 14.95 15.94 11.69
CA LYS A 222 15.38 17.06 12.57
C LYS A 222 16.89 17.00 12.87
N ALA A 223 17.71 16.66 11.88
CA ALA A 223 19.17 16.55 12.01
C ALA A 223 19.85 17.86 12.46
N ASP A 224 19.18 19.00 12.26
CA ASP A 224 19.58 20.31 12.76
C ASP A 224 19.70 20.38 14.29
N LEU A 225 19.10 19.45 15.03
CA LEU A 225 19.29 19.32 16.48
C LEU A 225 20.72 18.87 16.85
N GLY A 226 21.50 18.36 15.91
CA GLY A 226 22.91 18.01 16.11
C GLY A 226 23.10 16.71 16.90
N ALA A 227 23.68 16.80 18.11
CA ALA A 227 24.06 15.63 18.90
C ALA A 227 22.89 14.67 19.23
N PRO A 228 21.67 15.14 19.58
CA PRO A 228 20.51 14.26 19.76
C PRO A 228 20.16 13.44 18.53
N ALA A 229 20.24 14.03 17.33
CA ALA A 229 19.92 13.33 16.08
C ALA A 229 20.99 12.27 15.78
N ARG A 230 22.27 12.60 15.93
CA ARG A 230 23.37 11.63 15.76
C ARG A 230 23.27 10.44 16.73
N ARG A 231 22.87 10.68 17.98
CA ARG A 231 22.61 9.60 18.94
C ARG A 231 21.46 8.70 18.49
N ALA A 232 20.34 9.28 18.07
CA ALA A 232 19.21 8.49 17.58
C ALA A 232 19.56 7.66 16.32
N ALA A 233 20.42 8.17 15.43
CA ALA A 233 20.93 7.41 14.30
C ALA A 233 21.80 6.23 14.75
N ALA A 234 22.76 6.45 15.65
CA ALA A 234 23.60 5.38 16.20
C ALA A 234 22.77 4.31 16.93
N ASP A 235 21.75 4.72 17.68
CA ASP A 235 20.84 3.80 18.36
C ASP A 235 20.04 2.94 17.36
N ALA A 236 19.57 3.55 16.26
CA ALA A 236 18.88 2.84 15.19
C ALA A 236 19.80 1.86 14.45
N GLU A 237 21.01 2.29 14.08
CA GLU A 237 22.04 1.45 13.45
C GLU A 237 22.39 0.24 14.33
N GLY A 238 22.60 0.47 15.63
CA GLY A 238 22.88 -0.60 16.59
C GLY A 238 21.73 -1.60 16.73
N ALA A 239 20.48 -1.12 16.74
CA ALA A 239 19.31 -1.98 16.81
C ALA A 239 19.13 -2.83 15.53
N LEU A 240 19.33 -2.24 14.35
CA LEU A 240 19.22 -2.91 13.06
C LEU A 240 20.35 -3.92 12.81
N GLY A 241 21.55 -3.63 13.30
CA GLY A 241 22.69 -4.53 13.21
C GLY A 241 22.52 -5.82 14.03
N LEU A 242 21.70 -5.78 15.08
CA LEU A 242 21.39 -6.96 15.92
C LEU A 242 20.24 -7.82 15.36
N SER A 243 19.33 -7.22 14.58
CA SER A 243 18.14 -7.90 14.06
C SER A 243 18.27 -8.39 12.62
N SER A 244 19.23 -7.86 11.85
CA SER A 244 19.41 -8.23 10.44
C SER A 244 20.26 -9.49 10.28
N THR A 245 19.77 -10.45 9.48
CA THR A 245 20.51 -11.64 9.03
C THR A 245 21.26 -11.40 7.72
N GLY A 246 21.35 -10.15 7.28
CA GLY A 246 21.96 -9.68 6.03
C GLY A 246 22.45 -8.23 6.16
N ASN A 247 22.38 -7.43 5.09
CA ASN A 247 22.74 -6.01 5.17
C ASN A 247 21.66 -5.23 5.96
N ALA A 248 22.08 -4.57 7.03
CA ALA A 248 21.21 -3.68 7.78
C ALA A 248 20.72 -2.52 6.88
N PRO A 249 19.46 -2.08 7.01
CA PRO A 249 18.95 -0.91 6.31
C PRO A 249 19.81 0.33 6.57
N PRO A 250 20.12 1.14 5.54
CA PRO A 250 20.87 2.37 5.73
C PRO A 250 20.09 3.37 6.58
N VAL A 251 20.81 4.08 7.46
CA VAL A 251 20.27 5.14 8.31
C VAL A 251 20.72 6.51 7.79
N HIS A 252 19.78 7.36 7.43
CA HIS A 252 20.05 8.73 6.96
C HIS A 252 19.64 9.76 8.00
N LEU A 253 20.49 10.77 8.19
CA LEU A 253 20.17 11.98 8.96
C LEU A 253 19.67 13.07 8.03
N VAL A 254 18.46 13.57 8.28
CA VAL A 254 17.88 14.64 7.45
C VAL A 254 17.33 15.80 8.27
N SER A 255 17.45 17.00 7.73
CA SER A 255 16.71 18.17 8.19
C SER A 255 15.96 18.80 7.03
N SER A 256 14.63 18.70 7.07
CA SER A 256 13.76 19.36 6.09
C SER A 256 13.78 20.89 6.21
N VAL A 257 14.30 21.43 7.33
CA VAL A 257 14.42 22.88 7.55
C VAL A 257 15.67 23.43 6.87
N THR A 258 16.81 22.75 7.02
CA THR A 258 18.10 23.21 6.46
C THR A 258 18.39 22.61 5.08
N GLY A 259 17.64 21.59 4.65
CA GLY A 259 17.92 20.80 3.44
C GLY A 259 18.99 19.73 3.64
N GLN A 260 19.59 19.63 4.83
CA GLN A 260 20.64 18.66 5.12
C GLN A 260 20.15 17.23 4.84
N GLY A 261 20.93 16.47 4.06
CA GLY A 261 20.74 15.04 3.81
C GLY A 261 19.57 14.69 2.88
N ILE A 262 18.81 15.67 2.39
CA ILE A 262 17.64 15.43 1.53
C ILE A 262 18.06 14.88 0.17
N ASP A 263 19.11 15.42 -0.45
CA ASP A 263 19.62 14.93 -1.74
C ASP A 263 20.10 13.48 -1.64
N ALA A 264 20.88 13.16 -0.59
CA ALA A 264 21.37 11.81 -0.34
C ALA A 264 20.23 10.82 -0.06
N LEU A 265 19.19 11.24 0.67
CA LEU A 265 17.99 10.42 0.86
C LEU A 265 17.23 10.22 -0.46
N SER A 266 17.06 11.28 -1.26
CA SER A 266 16.42 11.21 -2.58
C SER A 266 17.14 10.23 -3.50
N GLU A 267 18.46 10.24 -3.49
CA GLU A 267 19.26 9.29 -4.26
C GLU A 267 19.09 7.86 -3.74
N ALA A 268 19.16 7.66 -2.42
CA ALA A 268 19.01 6.34 -1.80
C ALA A 268 17.64 5.70 -2.11
N VAL A 269 16.54 6.44 -2.00
CA VAL A 269 15.20 5.90 -2.32
C VAL A 269 15.02 5.58 -3.80
N LEU A 270 15.69 6.34 -4.69
CA LEU A 270 15.67 6.11 -6.13
C LEU A 270 16.54 4.92 -6.55
N GLN A 271 17.65 4.69 -5.86
CA GLN A 271 18.57 3.57 -6.12
C GLN A 271 18.11 2.26 -5.47
N HIS A 272 17.31 2.33 -4.40
CA HIS A 272 16.75 1.13 -3.79
C HIS A 272 15.89 0.35 -4.78
N GLU A 273 16.23 -0.92 -4.96
CA GLU A 273 15.46 -1.88 -5.76
C GLU A 273 14.73 -2.81 -4.82
N ALA A 274 13.39 -2.81 -4.92
CA ALA A 274 12.57 -3.79 -4.25
C ALA A 274 13.01 -5.20 -4.66
N GLY A 275 13.12 -6.14 -3.71
CA GLY A 275 13.44 -7.53 -4.03
C GLY A 275 12.47 -8.12 -5.05
N ASP A 276 12.96 -9.04 -5.89
CA ASP A 276 12.19 -9.63 -6.99
C ASP A 276 10.84 -10.24 -6.55
N ASP A 277 10.80 -10.82 -5.36
CA ASP A 277 9.58 -11.37 -4.75
C ASP A 277 8.54 -10.27 -4.41
N ARG A 278 9.00 -9.07 -4.02
CA ARG A 278 8.11 -7.94 -3.74
C ARG A 278 7.42 -7.50 -5.02
N ARG A 279 8.14 -7.33 -6.14
CA ARG A 279 7.50 -6.91 -7.40
C ARG A 279 6.65 -8.01 -8.03
N SER A 280 7.21 -9.21 -8.21
CA SER A 280 6.50 -10.33 -8.85
C SER A 280 5.29 -10.79 -8.04
N GLY A 281 5.34 -10.67 -6.71
CA GLY A 281 4.24 -11.02 -5.81
C GLY A 281 3.17 -9.95 -5.65
N LEU A 282 3.34 -8.73 -6.18
CA LEU A 282 2.40 -7.62 -5.94
C LEU A 282 0.98 -7.94 -6.40
N ALA A 283 0.82 -8.43 -7.63
CA ALA A 283 -0.49 -8.80 -8.17
C ALA A 283 -1.20 -9.84 -7.29
N ARG A 284 -0.43 -10.82 -6.80
CA ARG A 284 -0.93 -11.85 -5.89
C ARG A 284 -1.35 -11.27 -4.55
N ARG A 285 -0.53 -10.41 -3.93
CA ARG A 285 -0.85 -9.78 -2.65
C ARG A 285 -2.08 -8.88 -2.74
N LEU A 286 -2.21 -8.09 -3.82
CA LEU A 286 -3.40 -7.28 -4.08
C LEU A 286 -4.65 -8.15 -4.25
N LEU A 287 -4.55 -9.28 -4.95
CA LEU A 287 -5.67 -10.23 -5.07
C LEU A 287 -6.02 -10.85 -3.72
N GLU A 288 -5.03 -11.34 -2.97
CA GLU A 288 -5.25 -11.92 -1.64
C GLU A 288 -5.88 -10.92 -0.66
N ASP A 289 -5.44 -9.66 -0.68
CA ASP A 289 -6.03 -8.57 0.10
C ASP A 289 -7.49 -8.29 -0.32
N ALA A 290 -7.74 -8.18 -1.63
CA ALA A 290 -9.09 -7.98 -2.15
C ALA A 290 -10.01 -9.15 -1.79
N LEU A 291 -9.52 -10.39 -1.85
CA LEU A 291 -10.28 -11.57 -1.43
C LEU A 291 -10.61 -11.50 0.07
N ARG A 292 -9.62 -11.26 0.92
CA ARG A 292 -9.79 -11.18 2.37
C ARG A 292 -10.80 -10.10 2.77
N THR A 293 -10.70 -8.94 2.14
CA THR A 293 -11.51 -7.78 2.52
C THR A 293 -12.90 -7.77 1.90
N ARG A 294 -13.01 -8.06 0.59
CA ARG A 294 -14.31 -8.08 -0.09
C ARG A 294 -15.16 -9.25 0.36
N PHE A 295 -14.63 -10.47 0.39
CA PHE A 295 -15.43 -11.61 0.87
C PHE A 295 -15.73 -11.52 2.36
N GLY A 296 -14.84 -10.93 3.16
CA GLY A 296 -15.14 -10.62 4.56
C GLY A 296 -16.33 -9.68 4.71
N ARG A 297 -16.34 -8.56 3.98
CA ARG A 297 -17.43 -7.56 4.03
C ARG A 297 -18.73 -8.05 3.38
N GLU A 298 -18.64 -8.63 2.19
CA GLU A 298 -19.80 -9.12 1.43
C GLU A 298 -20.39 -10.36 2.09
N GLY A 299 -19.55 -11.26 2.61
CA GLY A 299 -19.99 -12.38 3.44
C GLY A 299 -20.69 -11.89 4.70
N PHE A 300 -20.11 -10.92 5.42
CA PHE A 300 -20.79 -10.31 6.57
C PHE A 300 -22.12 -9.66 6.18
N ALA A 301 -22.18 -8.86 5.11
CA ALA A 301 -23.41 -8.22 4.66
C ALA A 301 -24.50 -9.24 4.30
N ALA A 302 -24.16 -10.27 3.53
CA ALA A 302 -25.08 -11.34 3.16
C ALA A 302 -25.57 -12.15 4.37
N LEU A 303 -24.73 -12.34 5.38
CA LEU A 303 -25.05 -13.11 6.58
C LEU A 303 -25.68 -12.27 7.68
N SER A 304 -25.53 -10.94 7.67
CA SER A 304 -25.97 -10.03 8.73
C SER A 304 -27.46 -10.18 9.07
N ALA A 305 -28.30 -10.42 8.06
CA ALA A 305 -29.72 -10.71 8.23
C ALA A 305 -29.98 -12.06 8.93
N ALA A 306 -29.10 -13.05 8.75
CA ALA A 306 -29.21 -14.40 9.34
C ALA A 306 -28.69 -14.50 10.79
N ILE A 307 -27.88 -13.54 11.24
CA ILE A 307 -27.37 -13.41 12.61
C ILE A 307 -28.10 -12.31 13.41
N SER A 308 -29.29 -11.89 12.94
CA SER A 308 -30.12 -10.91 13.63
C SER A 308 -30.80 -11.55 14.86
N GLY A 309 -30.27 -11.30 16.06
CA GLY A 309 -30.81 -11.80 17.34
C GLY A 309 -29.71 -12.09 18.38
N PRO A 310 -30.06 -12.56 19.59
CA PRO A 310 -29.08 -13.00 20.58
C PRO A 310 -28.25 -14.17 20.04
N VAL A 311 -26.93 -14.04 20.05
CA VAL A 311 -26.01 -15.09 19.59
C VAL A 311 -25.56 -15.92 20.80
N GLU A 312 -26.18 -17.07 21.02
CA GLU A 312 -25.88 -17.95 22.17
C GLU A 312 -24.64 -18.83 21.95
N SER A 313 -24.33 -19.20 20.70
CA SER A 313 -23.18 -20.05 20.34
C SER A 313 -22.38 -19.46 19.17
N PRO A 314 -21.61 -18.37 19.41
CA PRO A 314 -20.86 -17.70 18.35
C PRO A 314 -19.81 -18.61 17.68
N PHE A 315 -19.16 -19.49 18.44
CA PHE A 315 -18.14 -20.40 17.92
C PHE A 315 -18.74 -21.56 17.11
N GLY A 316 -19.85 -22.15 17.57
CA GLY A 316 -20.54 -23.22 16.83
C GLY A 316 -21.12 -22.72 15.50
N LEU A 317 -21.71 -21.52 15.50
CA LEU A 317 -22.17 -20.87 14.27
C LEU A 317 -21.01 -20.63 13.30
N MET A 318 -19.85 -20.19 13.78
CA MET A 318 -18.67 -19.99 12.94
C MET A 318 -18.18 -21.31 12.31
N GLU A 319 -18.18 -22.41 13.06
CA GLU A 319 -17.81 -23.73 12.54
C GLU A 319 -18.78 -24.22 11.45
N ASP A 320 -20.09 -24.03 11.67
CA ASP A 320 -21.11 -24.35 10.68
C ASP A 320 -21.01 -23.51 9.41
N PHE A 321 -20.77 -22.20 9.54
CA PHE A 321 -20.52 -21.32 8.39
C PHE A 321 -19.27 -21.76 7.63
N SER A 322 -18.19 -22.06 8.34
CA SER A 322 -16.93 -22.53 7.74
C SER A 322 -17.13 -23.83 6.96
N ARG A 323 -17.85 -24.81 7.54
CA ARG A 323 -18.19 -26.07 6.85
C ARG A 323 -18.97 -25.83 5.55
N ARG A 324 -19.98 -24.96 5.57
CA ARG A 324 -20.82 -24.67 4.40
C ARG A 324 -20.05 -23.95 3.30
N ILE A 325 -19.22 -22.95 3.66
CA ILE A 325 -18.39 -22.22 2.70
C ILE A 325 -17.38 -23.16 2.06
N ILE A 326 -16.64 -23.96 2.85
CA ILE A 326 -15.65 -24.91 2.32
C ILE A 326 -16.32 -25.95 1.43
N ALA A 327 -17.50 -26.45 1.78
CA ALA A 327 -18.25 -27.40 0.97
C ALA A 327 -18.68 -26.82 -0.40
N ALA A 328 -18.87 -25.51 -0.50
CA ALA A 328 -19.21 -24.82 -1.75
C ALA A 328 -18.00 -24.67 -2.72
N PHE A 329 -16.76 -24.86 -2.24
CA PHE A 329 -15.53 -24.84 -3.03
C PHE A 329 -14.89 -26.24 -3.05
N PRO A 330 -15.43 -27.20 -3.83
CA PRO A 330 -14.84 -28.54 -3.91
C PRO A 330 -13.40 -28.47 -4.45
N ARG A 331 -12.49 -29.15 -3.75
CA ARG A 331 -11.05 -29.25 -4.08
C ARG A 331 -10.79 -29.93 -5.42
#